data_AF-A0A2N2KP38-F1
#
_entry.id   AF-A0A2N2KP38-F1
#
_cell.length_a   1.000
_cell.length_b   1.000
_cell.length_c   1.000
_cell.angle_alpha   90.00
_cell.angle_beta   90.00
_cell.angle_gamma   90.00
#
_symmetry.space_group_name_H-M   'P 1'
#
loop_
_entity.id
_entity.type
_entity.pdbx_description
1 polymer ?
#
loop_
_entity_poly.entity_id
_entity_poly.type
_entity_poly.pdbx_seq_one_letter_code
_entity_poly.pdbx_strand_id
1 'polypeptide(L)'
;MGALPRLKKKIDLKYRKGSMDEGRNCKHCKSFISDYQVIGIGGVELGIEPRCKIFGTNSSRRYRVRPDHTCDAQVRDDAKCWWLKKGASNV
;
A
#
# COMPACT_ATOMS: atom_id res chain seq x y z
N MET A 1 18.43 -0.49 19.85
CA MET A 1 18.27 -0.34 18.39
C MET A 1 17.20 0.71 18.13
N GLY A 2 17.58 1.91 17.65
CA GLY A 2 16.61 2.98 17.35
C GLY A 2 15.77 2.62 16.14
N ALA A 3 14.46 2.90 16.19
CA ALA A 3 13.59 2.75 15.03
C ALA A 3 14.07 3.69 13.92
N LEU A 4 14.38 3.16 12.74
CA LEU A 4 14.75 3.99 11.60
C LEU A 4 13.61 5.00 11.32
N PRO A 5 13.93 6.27 11.04
CA PRO A 5 12.93 7.29 10.82
C PRO A 5 12.03 6.90 9.64
N ARG A 6 10.74 7.25 9.76
CA ARG A 6 9.76 7.05 8.69
C ARG A 6 10.21 7.81 7.44
N LEU A 7 9.90 7.24 6.28
CA LEU A 7 10.13 7.89 4.98
C LEU A 7 9.38 9.24 4.97
N LYS A 8 10.06 10.33 4.59
CA LYS A 8 9.45 11.68 4.52
C LYS A 8 8.12 11.67 3.75
N LYS A 9 8.09 11.03 2.58
CA LYS A 9 6.86 10.85 1.77
C LYS A 9 5.69 10.22 2.53
N LYS A 10 5.93 9.29 3.47
CA LYS A 10 4.86 8.68 4.29
C LYS A 10 4.30 9.65 5.32
N ILE A 11 5.14 10.56 5.81
CA ILE A 11 4.73 11.63 6.73
C ILE A 11 3.90 12.65 5.94
N ASP A 12 4.44 13.12 4.81
CA ASP A 12 3.80 14.12 3.95
C ASP A 12 2.42 13.65 3.45
N LEU A 13 2.28 12.37 3.08
CA LEU A 13 1.02 11.78 2.61
C LEU A 13 0.13 11.22 3.73
N LYS A 14 0.44 11.54 5.00
CA LYS A 14 -0.32 11.13 6.20
C LYS A 14 -0.65 9.63 6.22
N TYR A 15 0.35 8.79 5.93
CA TYR A 15 0.21 7.35 5.91
C TYR A 15 -0.15 6.80 7.30
N ARG A 16 -1.32 6.18 7.40
CA ARG A 16 -1.97 5.79 8.66
C ARG A 16 -2.75 4.48 8.52
N LYS A 17 -3.20 3.92 9.65
CA LYS A 17 -4.09 2.76 9.65
C LYS A 17 -5.39 3.12 8.92
N GLY A 18 -5.88 2.20 8.09
CA GLY A 18 -7.13 2.35 7.37
C GLY A 18 -8.34 2.39 8.32
N SER A 19 -9.48 2.83 7.78
CA SER A 19 -10.75 2.87 8.51
C SER A 19 -11.59 1.62 8.20
N MET A 20 -12.82 1.57 8.72
CA MET A 20 -13.81 0.53 8.39
C MET A 20 -14.21 0.56 6.89
N ASP A 21 -14.03 1.69 6.23
CA ASP A 21 -14.18 1.79 4.77
C ASP A 21 -12.99 1.11 4.07
N GLU A 22 -13.16 -0.19 3.81
CA GLU A 22 -12.14 -0.99 3.15
C GLU A 22 -11.78 -0.47 1.77
N GLY A 23 -12.70 0.20 1.06
CA GLY A 23 -12.46 0.77 -0.27
C GLY A 23 -11.40 1.88 -0.28
N ARG A 24 -11.07 2.43 0.89
CA ARG A 24 -10.01 3.43 1.08
C ARG A 24 -8.68 2.82 1.53
N ASN A 25 -8.59 1.51 1.67
CA ASN A 25 -7.36 0.83 2.08
C ASN A 25 -6.40 0.64 0.90
N CYS A 26 -5.10 0.49 1.20
CA CYS A 26 -4.04 0.33 0.23
C CYS A 26 -4.25 -0.91 -0.63
N LYS A 27 -4.80 -2.02 -0.10
CA LYS A 27 -5.12 -3.21 -0.90
C LYS A 27 -6.00 -2.91 -2.13
N HIS A 28 -6.84 -1.87 -2.05
CA HIS A 28 -7.73 -1.43 -3.14
C HIS A 28 -7.23 -0.17 -3.84
N CYS A 29 -5.98 0.22 -3.64
CA CYS A 29 -5.36 1.34 -4.35
C CYS A 29 -4.76 0.88 -5.69
N LYS A 30 -4.80 1.75 -6.70
CA LYS A 30 -4.15 1.54 -8.01
C LYS A 30 -2.62 1.46 -7.89
N SER A 31 -2.05 2.19 -6.93
CA SER A 31 -0.61 2.28 -6.72
C SER A 31 -0.03 1.18 -5.84
N PHE A 32 -0.87 0.28 -5.31
CA PHE A 32 -0.46 -0.80 -4.43
C PHE A 32 0.02 -2.02 -5.23
N ILE A 33 1.15 -2.55 -4.82
CA ILE A 33 1.78 -3.77 -5.35
C ILE A 33 1.76 -4.78 -4.20
N SER A 34 1.00 -5.86 -4.33
CA SER A 34 0.86 -6.90 -3.30
C SER A 34 2.13 -7.75 -3.15
N ASP A 35 2.78 -7.98 -4.28
CA ASP A 35 3.66 -9.12 -4.53
C ASP A 35 5.03 -8.64 -5.03
N TYR A 36 5.58 -7.60 -4.41
CA TYR A 36 6.90 -7.09 -4.78
C TYR A 36 8.01 -7.98 -4.20
N GLN A 37 8.85 -8.51 -5.09
CA GLN A 37 10.01 -9.32 -4.71
C GLN A 37 11.11 -8.45 -4.10
N VAL A 38 11.45 -8.73 -2.85
CA VAL A 38 12.49 -8.01 -2.11
C VAL A 38 13.80 -8.76 -2.27
N ILE A 39 14.78 -8.10 -2.88
CA ILE A 39 16.12 -8.65 -3.09
C ILE A 39 17.08 -7.97 -2.12
N GLY A 40 17.83 -8.77 -1.38
CA GLY A 40 18.88 -8.38 -0.44
C GLY A 40 20.22 -8.10 -1.13
N ILE A 41 21.23 -7.84 -0.30
CA ILE A 41 22.61 -7.63 -0.79
C ILE A 41 23.10 -8.95 -1.40
N GLY A 42 23.72 -8.88 -2.58
CA GLY A 42 24.23 -10.05 -3.28
C GLY A 42 23.17 -10.85 -4.04
N GLY A 43 21.99 -10.29 -4.28
CA GLY A 43 20.95 -10.94 -5.10
C GLY A 43 20.10 -11.96 -4.34
N VAL A 44 20.24 -12.06 -3.02
CA VAL A 44 19.49 -13.02 -2.20
C VAL A 44 18.03 -12.62 -2.13
N GLU A 45 17.13 -13.55 -2.47
CA GLU A 45 15.69 -13.35 -2.32
C GLU A 45 15.31 -13.33 -0.83
N LEU A 46 14.82 -12.20 -0.34
CA LEU A 46 14.37 -12.04 1.04
C LEU A 46 12.88 -12.35 1.21
N GLY A 47 12.15 -12.45 0.10
CA GLY A 47 10.73 -12.79 0.06
C GLY A 47 9.87 -11.74 -0.64
N ILE A 48 8.56 -11.93 -0.55
CA ILE A 48 7.56 -11.09 -1.19
C ILE A 48 6.98 -10.14 -0.14
N GLU A 49 7.04 -8.83 -0.40
CA GLU A 49 6.43 -7.83 0.48
C GLU A 49 5.57 -6.83 -0.30
N PRO A 50 4.46 -6.35 0.29
CA PRO A 50 3.69 -5.28 -0.29
C PRO A 50 4.46 -3.95 -0.36
N ARG A 51 4.34 -3.28 -1.51
CA ARG A 51 4.96 -1.98 -1.83
C ARG A 51 3.93 -1.03 -2.44
N CYS A 52 4.31 0.25 -2.58
CA CYS A 52 3.48 1.26 -3.22
C CYS A 52 4.32 2.09 -4.18
N LYS A 53 3.84 2.28 -5.42
CA LYS A 53 4.51 3.06 -6.46
C LYS A 53 4.79 4.51 -6.04
N ILE A 54 3.91 5.10 -5.21
CA ILE A 54 4.02 6.50 -4.76
C ILE A 54 5.17 6.67 -3.75
N PHE A 55 5.30 5.74 -2.79
CA PHE A 55 6.37 5.79 -1.80
C PHE A 55 7.70 5.29 -2.38
N GLY A 56 7.65 4.40 -3.36
CA GLY A 56 8.79 3.74 -3.99
C GLY A 56 8.83 2.24 -3.70
N THR A 57 9.51 1.50 -4.55
CA THR A 57 9.56 0.02 -4.53
C THR A 57 10.89 -0.52 -4.02
N ASN A 58 11.65 0.22 -3.22
CA ASN A 58 12.97 -0.24 -2.80
C ASN A 58 12.90 -1.43 -1.82
N SER A 59 13.96 -2.24 -1.77
CA SER A 59 14.08 -3.43 -0.92
C SER A 59 14.09 -3.13 0.59
N SER A 60 14.31 -1.87 1.00
CA SER A 60 14.32 -1.49 2.41
C SER A 60 12.94 -1.59 3.07
N ARG A 61 12.91 -2.07 4.32
CA ARG A 61 11.70 -2.14 5.17
C ARG A 61 10.94 -0.80 5.29
N ARG A 62 11.62 0.34 5.09
CA ARG A 62 10.99 1.67 5.12
C ARG A 62 9.92 1.84 4.04
N TYR A 63 10.05 1.14 2.92
CA TYR A 63 9.14 1.21 1.77
C TYR A 63 7.97 0.23 1.88
N ARG A 64 7.99 -0.67 2.87
CA ARG A 64 6.90 -1.61 3.12
C ARG A 64 5.59 -0.89 3.40
N VAL A 65 4.53 -1.29 2.72
CA VAL A 65 3.18 -0.78 2.92
C VAL A 65 2.31 -1.90 3.45
N ARG A 66 1.39 -1.59 4.33
CA ARG A 66 0.44 -2.56 4.86
C ARG A 66 -0.87 -2.46 4.06
N PRO A 67 -1.49 -3.59 3.69
CA PRO A 67 -2.71 -3.59 2.89
C PRO A 67 -3.87 -2.89 3.62
N ASP A 68 -3.92 -2.98 4.95
CA ASP A 68 -4.91 -2.41 5.86
C ASP A 68 -4.67 -0.92 6.21
N HIS A 69 -3.77 -0.23 5.49
CA HIS A 69 -3.45 1.17 5.72
C HIS A 69 -3.98 2.07 4.61
N THR A 70 -3.88 3.39 4.78
CA THR A 70 -4.27 4.37 3.77
C THR A 70 -3.34 5.59 3.80
N CYS A 71 -3.42 6.42 2.77
CA CYS A 71 -2.70 7.69 2.64
C CYS A 71 -3.55 8.69 1.84
N ASP A 72 -3.19 9.96 1.90
CA ASP A 72 -3.95 11.02 1.23
C ASP A 72 -3.83 10.97 -0.31
N ALA A 73 -2.79 10.32 -0.84
CA ALA A 73 -2.65 10.06 -2.27
C ALA A 73 -3.27 8.72 -2.73
N GLN A 74 -4.16 8.12 -1.92
CA GLN A 74 -4.85 6.90 -2.31
C GLN A 74 -5.77 7.17 -3.51
N VAL A 75 -5.64 6.35 -4.54
CA VAL A 75 -6.55 6.34 -5.68
C VAL A 75 -7.18 4.96 -5.73
N ARG A 76 -8.47 4.90 -5.42
CA ARG A 76 -9.23 3.65 -5.44
C ARG A 76 -9.20 3.02 -6.83
N ASP A 77 -9.00 1.71 -6.85
CA ASP A 77 -9.10 0.89 -8.03
C ASP A 77 -10.48 0.24 -8.06
N ASP A 78 -11.39 0.79 -8.86
CA ASP A 78 -12.77 0.30 -8.94
C ASP A 78 -12.86 -1.14 -9.51
N ALA A 79 -11.81 -1.65 -10.16
CA ALA A 79 -11.72 -3.06 -10.54
C ALA A 79 -11.54 -3.97 -9.30
N LYS A 80 -10.82 -3.49 -8.28
CA LYS A 80 -10.59 -4.21 -7.01
C LYS A 80 -11.75 -4.07 -6.02
N CYS A 81 -12.67 -3.11 -6.23
CA CYS A 81 -13.80 -2.82 -5.35
C CYS A 81 -15.14 -3.33 -5.92
N TRP A 82 -15.19 -4.60 -6.30
CA TRP A 82 -16.34 -5.20 -6.97
C TRP A 82 -17.65 -5.11 -6.16
N TRP A 83 -17.58 -5.06 -4.82
CA TRP A 83 -18.76 -4.98 -3.95
C TRP A 83 -19.48 -3.63 -4.00
N LEU A 84 -18.80 -2.54 -4.39
CA LEU A 84 -19.45 -1.24 -4.56
C LEU A 84 -20.37 -1.21 -5.78
N LYS A 85 -20.07 -2.02 -6.81
CA LYS A 85 -20.91 -2.10 -8.03
C LYS A 85 -22.25 -2.78 -7.77
N LYS A 86 -22.36 -3.65 -6.76
CA LYS A 86 -23.61 -4.34 -6.43
C LYS A 86 -24.67 -3.46 -5.75
N GLY A 87 -24.29 -2.26 -5.28
CA GLY A 87 -25.24 -1.32 -4.65
C GLY A 87 -25.89 -0.32 -5.62
N ALA A 88 -25.48 -0.27 -6.88
CA ALA A 88 -25.95 0.73 -7.86
C ALA A 88 -27.01 0.20 -8.84
N SER A 89 -27.44 -1.06 -8.71
CA SER A 89 -28.51 -1.66 -9.51
C SER A 89 -29.70 -1.96 -8.62
N ASN A 90 -30.38 -0.92 -8.16
CA ASN A 90 -31.72 -1.01 -7.57
C ASN A 90 -32.44 0.35 -7.60
N VAL A 91 -32.45 0.97 -8.78
CA VAL A 91 -33.38 2.06 -9.13
C VAL A 91 -33.94 1.77 -10.52
#